data_AF-D3TVS8-F1
#
_entry.id   AF-D3TVS8-F1
#
_cell.length_a   1.000
_cell.length_b   1.000
_cell.length_c   1.000
_cell.angle_alpha   90.00
_cell.angle_beta   90.00
_cell.angle_gamma   90.00
#
_symmetry.space_group_name_H-M   'P 1'
#
loop_
_entity.id
_entity.type
_entity.pdbx_description
1 polymer ?
#
loop_
_entity_poly.entity_id
_entity_poly.type
_entity_poly.pdbx_seq_one_letter_code
_entity_poly.pdbx_strand_id
1 'polypeptide(L)'
;MASEKKMVTLKSNDDQEFQVEEAAVIQSEMLKNMIEDDCASSVIPLPNIDSKTLSKVIEYLNKHITRDEDEDEEQEEGKDKGKEVDTGEEDDLKEFDEQFVNVGFEELFDIIMAANYLNIHELMELCCQSAADRLKNKSVRAVREMLKITNDLTEEEEQEIINDAPWAFEGPEIDDTVN
;
A
#
# COMPACT_ATOMS: atom_id res chain seq x y z
N MET A 1 24.68 5.81 24.75
CA MET A 1 25.20 6.29 23.46
C MET A 1 24.04 6.12 22.49
N ALA A 2 23.52 7.18 21.88
CA ALA A 2 22.43 7.03 20.92
C ALA A 2 22.97 6.21 19.74
N SER A 3 22.33 5.08 19.44
CA SER A 3 22.63 4.30 18.24
C SER A 3 22.44 5.19 17.01
N GLU A 4 23.46 5.31 16.15
CA GLU A 4 23.35 6.09 14.92
C GLU A 4 22.41 5.34 13.96
N LYS A 5 21.30 5.98 13.58
CA LYS A 5 20.36 5.43 12.60
C LYS A 5 21.06 5.31 11.25
N LYS A 6 21.16 4.09 10.73
CA LYS A 6 21.73 3.83 9.41
C LYS A 6 20.71 4.24 8.33
N MET A 7 21.17 5.03 7.37
CA MET A 7 20.35 5.63 6.31
C MET A 7 20.75 5.06 4.96
N VAL A 8 19.75 4.90 4.09
CA VAL A 8 19.91 4.47 2.69
C VAL A 8 19.29 5.54 1.79
N THR A 9 19.95 5.84 0.67
CA THR A 9 19.39 6.75 -0.34
C THR A 9 18.69 5.96 -1.43
N LEU A 10 17.40 6.20 -1.63
CA LEU A 10 16.61 5.67 -2.76
C LEU A 10 16.48 6.76 -3.82
N LYS A 11 16.66 6.41 -5.10
CA LYS A 11 16.53 7.35 -6.21
C LYS A 11 15.40 6.95 -7.15
N SER A 12 14.40 7.81 -7.32
CA SER A 12 13.26 7.60 -8.21
C SER A 12 13.63 7.70 -9.69
N ASN A 13 12.68 7.35 -10.56
CA ASN A 13 12.86 7.40 -12.01
C ASN A 13 12.93 8.82 -12.59
N ASP A 14 12.45 9.82 -11.85
CA ASP A 14 12.52 11.25 -12.15
C ASP A 14 13.68 11.94 -11.41
N ASP A 15 14.71 11.16 -11.08
CA ASP A 15 15.99 11.58 -10.51
C ASP A 15 15.92 12.23 -9.11
N GLN A 16 14.82 12.07 -8.37
CA GLN A 16 14.73 12.55 -6.98
C GLN A 16 15.31 11.52 -6.01
N GLU A 17 16.03 12.02 -4.99
CA GLU A 17 16.68 11.20 -3.99
C GLU A 17 15.99 11.33 -2.62
N PHE A 18 15.77 10.21 -1.96
CA PHE A 18 15.10 10.10 -0.67
C PHE A 18 16.02 9.39 0.32
N GLN A 19 16.30 10.01 1.46
CA GLN A 19 16.98 9.33 2.56
C GLN A 19 15.95 8.65 3.45
N VAL A 20 16.14 7.35 3.66
CA VAL A 20 15.22 6.51 4.43
C VAL A 20 16.02 5.71 5.45
N GLU A 21 15.47 5.53 6.64
CA GLU A 21 16.07 4.69 7.67
C GLU A 21 16.08 3.24 7.20
N GLU A 22 17.20 2.54 7.39
CA GLU A 22 17.32 1.13 7.02
C GLU A 22 16.24 0.27 7.67
N ALA A 23 15.86 0.59 8.92
CA ALA A 23 14.76 -0.07 9.64
C ALA A 23 13.39 0.01 8.94
N ALA A 24 13.13 1.06 8.16
CA ALA A 24 11.94 1.15 7.33
C ALA A 24 12.11 0.38 6.00
N VAL A 25 13.31 0.44 5.44
CA VAL A 25 13.63 -0.17 4.14
C VAL A 25 13.62 -1.71 4.19
N ILE A 26 13.96 -2.33 5.32
CA ILE A 26 13.99 -3.79 5.47
C ILE A 26 12.62 -4.48 5.35
N GLN A 27 11.51 -3.73 5.44
CA GLN A 27 10.16 -4.24 5.13
C GLN A 27 10.00 -4.59 3.64
N SER A 28 10.81 -4.00 2.76
CA SER A 28 10.91 -4.41 1.36
C SER A 28 11.89 -5.57 1.24
N GLU A 29 11.41 -6.75 0.84
CA GLU A 29 12.30 -7.90 0.64
C GLU A 29 13.34 -7.63 -0.45
N MET A 30 12.97 -6.89 -1.50
CA MET A 30 13.88 -6.50 -2.57
C MET A 30 15.01 -5.62 -2.04
N LEU A 31 14.69 -4.56 -1.31
CA LEU A 31 15.69 -3.62 -0.79
C LEU A 31 16.54 -4.25 0.32
N LYS A 32 15.93 -5.07 1.18
CA LYS A 32 16.65 -5.87 2.19
C LYS A 32 17.76 -6.70 1.56
N ASN A 33 17.43 -7.50 0.55
CA ASN A 33 18.40 -8.34 -0.15
C ASN A 33 19.50 -7.50 -0.82
N MET A 34 19.16 -6.35 -1.41
CA MET A 34 20.14 -5.44 -2.03
C MET A 34 21.13 -4.84 -1.03
N ILE A 35 20.68 -4.57 0.21
CA ILE A 35 21.52 -4.02 1.28
C ILE A 35 22.42 -5.11 1.89
N GLU A 36 21.88 -6.32 2.12
CA GLU A 36 22.63 -7.45 2.70
C GLU A 36 23.76 -7.93 1.78
N ASP A 37 23.56 -7.89 0.46
CA ASP A 37 24.58 -8.30 -0.53
C ASP A 37 25.71 -7.25 -0.73
N ASP A 38 25.74 -6.16 0.05
CA ASP A 38 26.65 -4.99 -0.09
C ASP A 38 26.72 -4.45 -1.54
N CYS A 39 25.66 -4.71 -2.31
CA CYS A 39 25.57 -4.36 -3.73
C CYS A 39 25.14 -2.90 -3.92
N ALA A 40 24.60 -2.27 -2.87
CA ALA A 40 24.28 -0.86 -2.88
C ALA A 40 25.52 -0.02 -2.53
N SER A 41 26.22 0.45 -3.56
CA SER A 41 26.80 1.80 -3.47
C SER A 41 25.74 2.75 -2.92
N SER A 42 26.10 3.73 -2.08
CA SER A 42 25.25 4.62 -1.25
C SER A 42 23.88 5.10 -1.77
N VAL A 43 23.54 4.91 -3.05
CA VAL A 43 22.26 5.22 -3.68
C VAL A 43 21.71 3.98 -4.41
N ILE A 44 20.49 3.58 -4.08
CA ILE A 44 19.73 2.50 -4.75
C ILE A 44 18.79 3.12 -5.81
N PRO A 45 19.00 2.86 -7.11
CA PRO A 45 18.13 3.36 -8.17
C PRO A 45 16.84 2.53 -8.31
N LEU A 46 15.69 3.21 -8.39
CA LEU A 46 14.35 2.66 -8.57
C LEU A 46 13.73 3.18 -9.88
N PRO A 47 14.15 2.63 -11.05
CA PRO A 47 13.78 3.17 -12.36
C PRO A 47 12.29 3.02 -12.72
N ASN A 48 11.53 2.24 -11.96
CA ASN A 48 10.12 1.96 -12.23
C ASN A 48 9.16 2.70 -11.29
N ILE A 49 9.66 3.58 -10.42
CA ILE A 49 8.84 4.29 -9.44
C ILE A 49 9.19 5.78 -9.53
N ASP A 50 8.18 6.62 -9.76
CA ASP A 50 8.33 8.08 -9.71
C ASP A 50 8.40 8.60 -8.27
N SER A 51 8.85 9.84 -8.10
CA SER A 51 9.01 10.48 -6.79
C SER A 51 7.72 10.57 -5.97
N LYS A 52 6.56 10.81 -6.60
CA LYS A 52 5.27 10.93 -5.89
C LYS A 52 4.89 9.59 -5.28
N THR A 53 4.95 8.53 -6.08
CA THR A 53 4.66 7.16 -5.65
C THR A 53 5.68 6.69 -4.61
N LEU A 54 6.97 6.95 -4.82
CA LEU A 54 8.03 6.57 -3.88
C LEU A 54 7.86 7.27 -2.53
N SER A 55 7.49 8.56 -2.53
CA SER A 55 7.21 9.30 -1.30
C SER A 55 6.08 8.66 -0.49
N LYS A 56 5.03 8.18 -1.16
CA LYS A 56 3.90 7.47 -0.52
C LYS A 56 4.32 6.12 0.05
N VAL A 57 5.10 5.35 -0.69
CA VAL A 57 5.65 4.09 -0.17
C VAL A 57 6.51 4.35 1.06
N ILE A 58 7.38 5.36 1.04
CA ILE A 58 8.21 5.71 2.19
C ILE A 58 7.37 6.16 3.40
N GLU A 59 6.30 6.92 3.18
CA GLU A 59 5.34 7.30 4.23
C GLU A 59 4.76 6.06 4.92
N TYR A 60 4.31 5.07 4.13
CA TYR A 60 3.80 3.80 4.64
C TYR A 60 4.87 3.04 5.44
N LEU A 61 6.06 2.86 4.86
CA LEU A 61 7.17 2.15 5.51
C LEU A 61 7.57 2.76 6.86
N ASN A 62 7.61 4.09 6.95
CA ASN A 62 7.95 4.78 8.20
C ASN A 62 6.88 4.60 9.28
N LYS A 63 5.61 4.50 8.89
CA LYS A 63 4.49 4.28 9.81
C LYS A 63 4.42 2.82 10.29
N HIS A 64 4.87 1.88 9.45
CA HIS A 64 4.86 0.43 9.71
C HIS A 64 6.21 -0.14 10.12
N ILE A 65 7.11 0.68 10.68
CA ILE A 65 8.37 0.16 11.24
C ILE A 65 8.03 -0.82 12.35
N THR A 66 8.25 -2.10 12.08
CA THR A 66 8.24 -3.15 13.10
C THR A 66 9.44 -2.89 14.01
N ARG A 67 9.19 -2.31 15.19
CA ARG A 67 10.20 -2.31 16.23
C ARG A 67 10.28 -3.73 16.73
N ASP A 68 11.38 -4.42 16.43
CA ASP A 68 11.68 -5.71 17.04
C ASP A 68 11.52 -5.55 18.56
N GLU A 69 10.78 -6.48 19.18
CA GLU A 69 10.44 -6.52 20.61
C GLU A 69 11.67 -6.75 21.54
N ASP A 70 12.87 -6.26 21.17
CA ASP A 70 14.13 -6.70 21.76
C ASP A 70 14.90 -5.63 22.58
N GLU A 71 14.32 -4.47 22.92
CA GLU A 71 15.05 -3.45 23.71
C GLU A 71 14.40 -2.93 25.00
N ASP A 72 13.37 -3.55 25.57
CA ASP A 72 12.91 -3.19 26.94
C ASP A 72 12.40 -4.40 27.76
N GLU A 73 13.17 -5.49 27.85
CA GLU A 73 13.06 -6.42 29.00
C GLU A 73 13.94 -5.91 30.18
N GLU A 74 13.67 -4.70 30.69
CA GLU A 74 14.02 -4.38 32.07
C GLU A 74 12.92 -4.92 33.00
N GLN A 75 13.19 -6.14 33.47
CA GLN A 75 12.59 -6.86 34.60
C GLN A 75 11.74 -5.99 35.56
N GLU A 76 10.42 -6.23 35.57
CA GLU A 76 9.69 -6.31 36.83
C GLU A 76 8.99 -7.68 36.93
N GLU A 77 9.55 -8.53 37.80
CA GLU A 77 8.90 -9.76 38.24
C GLU A 77 7.61 -9.43 39.01
N GLY A 78 6.44 -9.75 38.42
CA GLY A 78 5.24 -9.97 39.23
C GLY A 78 3.90 -9.88 38.53
N LYS A 79 3.36 -11.02 38.07
CA LYS A 79 1.93 -11.35 37.85
C LYS A 79 1.14 -10.34 36.99
N ASP A 80 0.71 -10.68 35.78
CA ASP A 80 -0.37 -11.63 35.49
C ASP A 80 -0.46 -11.80 33.97
N LYS A 81 -0.87 -12.98 33.49
CA LYS A 81 -0.97 -13.29 32.05
C LYS A 81 -2.19 -12.61 31.43
N GLY A 82 -2.02 -11.40 30.93
CA GLY A 82 -2.93 -10.74 29.99
C GLY A 82 -2.09 -10.01 28.94
N LYS A 83 -2.18 -10.44 27.69
CA LYS A 83 -1.59 -9.75 26.54
C LYS A 83 -2.38 -8.45 26.34
N GLU A 84 -2.04 -7.40 27.09
CA GLU A 84 -2.46 -6.04 26.74
C GLU A 84 -1.47 -5.55 25.69
N VAL A 85 -1.76 -5.84 24.42
CA VAL A 85 -1.27 -4.98 23.34
C VAL A 85 -1.86 -3.61 23.61
N ASP A 86 -1.03 -2.56 23.56
CA ASP A 86 -1.51 -1.19 23.64
C ASP A 86 -2.53 -0.98 22.51
N THR A 87 -3.82 -1.01 22.85
CA THR A 87 -4.90 -0.96 21.87
C THR A 87 -4.93 0.38 21.11
N GLY A 88 -4.22 1.40 21.61
CA GLY A 88 -4.12 2.70 20.97
C GLY A 88 -3.25 2.68 19.73
N GLU A 89 -2.07 2.06 19.78
CA GLU A 89 -1.16 2.00 18.63
C GLU A 89 -1.73 1.20 17.45
N GLU A 90 -2.42 0.08 17.71
CA GLU A 90 -3.09 -0.70 16.65
C GLU A 90 -4.24 0.07 15.97
N ASP A 91 -5.00 0.85 16.74
CA ASP A 91 -6.12 1.63 16.19
C ASP A 91 -5.61 2.85 15.41
N ASP A 92 -4.52 3.48 15.85
CA ASP A 92 -3.83 4.56 15.12
C ASP A 92 -3.24 4.08 13.77
N LEU A 93 -2.76 2.83 13.70
CA LEU A 93 -2.29 2.22 12.45
C LEU A 93 -3.44 1.96 11.48
N LYS A 94 -4.57 1.42 11.97
CA LYS A 94 -5.76 1.19 11.13
C LYS A 94 -6.31 2.50 10.58
N GLU A 95 -6.42 3.54 11.41
CA GLU A 95 -6.89 4.85 10.94
C GLU A 95 -5.95 5.43 9.89
N PHE A 96 -4.63 5.31 10.09
CA PHE A 96 -3.66 5.69 9.08
C PHE A 96 -3.86 4.91 7.78
N ASP A 97 -4.00 3.59 7.84
CA ASP A 97 -4.16 2.73 6.66
C ASP A 97 -5.41 3.09 5.86
N GLU A 98 -6.54 3.30 6.56
CA GLU A 98 -7.79 3.74 5.95
C GLU A 98 -7.64 5.06 5.20
N GLN A 99 -6.93 6.03 5.80
CA GLN A 99 -6.65 7.33 5.17
C GLN A 99 -5.62 7.22 4.05
N PHE A 100 -4.61 6.36 4.22
CA PHE A 100 -3.52 6.17 3.27
C PHE A 100 -4.04 5.64 1.93
N VAL A 101 -4.91 4.63 1.96
CA VAL A 101 -5.48 4.09 0.73
C VAL A 101 -6.55 4.98 0.13
N ASN A 102 -7.09 5.99 0.85
CA ASN A 102 -8.13 6.90 0.40
C ASN A 102 -7.63 7.93 -0.66
N VAL A 103 -7.08 7.40 -1.75
CA VAL A 103 -6.61 8.10 -2.94
C VAL A 103 -7.41 7.63 -4.16
N GLY A 104 -7.29 8.32 -5.30
CA GLY A 104 -7.92 7.88 -6.56
C GLY A 104 -7.35 6.56 -7.08
N PHE A 105 -8.10 5.84 -7.92
CA PHE A 105 -7.69 4.53 -8.47
C PHE A 105 -6.34 4.56 -9.20
N GLU A 106 -6.06 5.64 -9.93
CA GLU A 106 -4.79 5.81 -10.66
C GLU A 106 -3.60 5.78 -9.69
N GLU A 107 -3.65 6.59 -8.64
CA GLU A 107 -2.62 6.61 -7.59
C GLU A 107 -2.58 5.30 -6.80
N LEU A 108 -3.74 4.69 -6.52
CA LEU A 108 -3.80 3.39 -5.85
C LEU A 108 -3.11 2.29 -6.68
N PHE A 109 -3.30 2.28 -8.00
CA PHE A 109 -2.64 1.32 -8.89
C PHE A 109 -1.13 1.57 -8.99
N ASP A 110 -0.69 2.84 -9.02
CA ASP A 110 0.73 3.18 -8.98
C ASP A 110 1.39 2.63 -7.69
N ILE A 111 0.72 2.79 -6.54
CA ILE A 111 1.18 2.24 -5.26
C ILE A 111 1.20 0.70 -5.29
N ILE A 112 0.18 0.03 -5.84
CA ILE A 112 0.14 -1.43 -5.98
C ILE A 112 1.32 -1.93 -6.84
N MET A 113 1.59 -1.26 -7.96
CA MET A 113 2.70 -1.61 -8.85
C MET A 113 4.05 -1.41 -8.15
N ALA A 114 4.22 -0.32 -7.40
CA ALA A 114 5.42 -0.06 -6.61
C ALA A 114 5.61 -1.09 -5.48
N ALA A 115 4.55 -1.43 -4.75
CA ALA A 115 4.57 -2.43 -3.69
C ALA A 115 4.97 -3.82 -4.22
N ASN A 116 4.41 -4.21 -5.38
CA ASN A 116 4.81 -5.44 -6.06
C ASN A 116 6.27 -5.40 -6.54
N TYR A 117 6.74 -4.27 -7.09
CA TYR A 117 8.13 -4.13 -7.55
C TYR A 117 9.14 -4.19 -6.41
N LEU A 118 8.83 -3.55 -5.27
CA LEU A 118 9.65 -3.55 -4.06
C LEU A 118 9.43 -4.79 -3.18
N ASN A 119 8.47 -5.64 -3.53
CA ASN A 119 8.07 -6.82 -2.76
C ASN A 119 7.74 -6.48 -1.29
N ILE A 120 6.77 -5.57 -1.12
CA ILE A 120 6.21 -5.18 0.18
C ILE A 120 4.80 -5.79 0.28
N HIS A 121 4.69 -6.96 0.90
CA HIS A 121 3.47 -7.77 0.86
C HIS A 121 2.27 -7.08 1.52
N GLU A 122 2.47 -6.51 2.71
CA GLU A 122 1.42 -5.89 3.52
C GLU A 122 0.80 -4.67 2.80
N LEU A 123 1.65 -3.81 2.23
CA LEU A 123 1.21 -2.67 1.42
C LEU A 123 0.41 -3.11 0.19
N MET A 124 0.86 -4.17 -0.49
CA MET A 124 0.16 -4.71 -1.66
C MET A 124 -1.22 -5.25 -1.27
N GLU A 125 -1.31 -6.02 -0.19
CA GLU A 125 -2.57 -6.58 0.31
C GLU A 125 -3.55 -5.46 0.72
N LEU A 126 -3.08 -4.47 1.48
CA LEU A 126 -3.87 -3.30 1.88
C LEU A 126 -4.48 -2.57 0.68
N CYS A 127 -3.66 -2.25 -0.33
CA CYS A 127 -4.14 -1.55 -1.52
C CYS A 127 -5.08 -2.40 -2.37
N CYS A 128 -4.79 -3.69 -2.56
CA CYS A 128 -5.66 -4.61 -3.30
C CYS A 128 -7.01 -4.80 -2.61
N GLN A 129 -7.03 -4.90 -1.28
CA GLN A 129 -8.26 -5.01 -0.51
C GLN A 129 -9.10 -3.73 -0.64
N SER A 130 -8.47 -2.54 -0.54
CA SER A 130 -9.17 -1.26 -0.74
C SER A 130 -9.78 -1.16 -2.15
N ALA A 131 -9.04 -1.59 -3.18
CA ALA A 131 -9.57 -1.63 -4.55
C ALA A 131 -10.77 -2.58 -4.66
N ALA A 132 -10.67 -3.78 -4.08
CA ALA A 132 -11.75 -4.76 -4.08
C ALA A 132 -13.02 -4.24 -3.39
N ASP A 133 -12.87 -3.60 -2.22
CA ASP A 133 -14.01 -3.08 -1.45
C ASP A 133 -14.73 -1.92 -2.16
N ARG A 134 -14.01 -1.08 -2.90
CA ARG A 134 -14.61 0.00 -3.70
C ARG A 134 -15.40 -0.50 -4.90
N LEU A 135 -14.95 -1.60 -5.49
CA LEU A 135 -15.60 -2.24 -6.64
C LEU A 135 -16.75 -3.17 -6.22
N LYS A 136 -16.76 -3.60 -4.96
CA LYS A 136 -17.74 -4.54 -4.42
C LYS A 136 -19.16 -3.97 -4.54
N ASN A 137 -20.08 -4.81 -5.02
CA ASN A 137 -21.50 -4.50 -5.21
C ASN A 137 -21.81 -3.32 -6.16
N LYS A 138 -20.84 -2.89 -6.98
CA LYS A 138 -21.06 -1.88 -8.03
C LYS A 138 -21.58 -2.53 -9.31
N SER A 139 -22.38 -1.79 -10.07
CA SER A 139 -22.81 -2.23 -11.40
C SER A 139 -21.62 -2.27 -12.35
N VAL A 140 -21.69 -3.11 -13.40
CA VAL A 140 -20.68 -3.14 -14.47
C VAL A 140 -20.43 -1.75 -15.07
N ARG A 141 -21.46 -0.91 -15.14
CA ARG A 141 -21.34 0.47 -15.64
C ARG A 141 -20.54 1.35 -14.69
N ALA A 142 -20.87 1.33 -13.40
CA ALA A 142 -20.12 2.06 -12.39
C ALA A 142 -18.65 1.60 -12.32
N VAL A 143 -18.39 0.28 -12.36
CA VAL A 143 -17.01 -0.25 -12.38
C VAL A 143 -16.23 0.23 -13.60
N ARG A 144 -16.84 0.22 -14.79
CA ARG A 144 -16.20 0.73 -16.01
C ARG A 144 -15.83 2.20 -15.87
N GLU A 145 -16.73 3.02 -15.34
CA GLU A 145 -16.48 4.44 -15.14
C GLU A 145 -15.36 4.69 -14.10
N MET A 146 -15.42 4.02 -12.94
CA MET A 146 -14.39 4.11 -11.89
C MET A 146 -12.99 3.76 -12.40
N LEU A 147 -12.89 2.72 -13.24
CA LEU A 147 -11.64 2.23 -13.80
C LEU A 147 -11.29 2.90 -15.14
N LYS A 148 -12.07 3.87 -15.61
CA LYS A 148 -11.91 4.56 -16.91
C LYS A 148 -11.86 3.58 -18.10
N ILE A 149 -12.61 2.48 -18.02
CA ILE A 149 -12.73 1.46 -19.07
C ILE A 149 -13.80 1.88 -20.08
N THR A 150 -13.43 1.95 -21.35
CA THR A 150 -14.37 2.22 -22.44
C THR A 150 -15.20 0.97 -22.72
N ASN A 151 -16.54 1.11 -22.84
CA ASN A 151 -17.39 0.00 -23.30
C ASN A 151 -17.14 -0.25 -24.79
N ASP A 152 -16.64 -1.44 -25.10
CA ASP A 152 -16.29 -1.90 -26.44
C ASP A 152 -17.33 -2.87 -27.03
N LEU A 153 -18.40 -3.16 -26.29
CA LEU A 153 -19.50 -4.00 -26.72
C LEU A 153 -20.47 -3.24 -27.64
N THR A 154 -21.02 -3.97 -28.62
CA THR A 154 -22.20 -3.50 -29.36
C THR A 154 -23.46 -3.56 -28.49
N GLU A 155 -24.51 -2.84 -28.89
CA GLU A 155 -25.80 -2.87 -28.17
C GLU A 155 -26.39 -4.29 -28.09
N GLU A 156 -26.20 -5.11 -29.13
CA GLU A 156 -26.69 -6.49 -29.18
C GLU A 156 -25.93 -7.37 -28.18
N GLU A 157 -24.60 -7.30 -28.15
CA GLU A 157 -23.75 -8.06 -27.22
C GLU A 157 -23.99 -7.64 -25.76
N GLU A 158 -24.15 -6.34 -25.48
CA GLU A 158 -24.48 -5.88 -24.12
C GLU A 158 -25.86 -6.40 -23.69
N GLN A 159 -26.85 -6.38 -24.60
CA GLN A 159 -28.18 -6.89 -24.28
C GLN A 159 -28.20 -8.40 -24.02
N GLU A 160 -27.40 -9.19 -24.74
CA GLU A 160 -27.21 -10.61 -24.46
C GLU A 160 -26.63 -10.83 -23.05
N ILE A 161 -25.59 -10.07 -22.68
CA ILE A 161 -24.99 -10.15 -21.34
C ILE A 161 -25.96 -9.70 -20.24
N ILE A 162 -26.78 -8.66 -20.49
CA ILE A 162 -27.83 -8.21 -19.56
C ILE A 162 -28.88 -9.32 -19.36
N ASN A 163 -29.26 -10.02 -20.43
CA ASN A 163 -30.25 -11.10 -20.35
C ASN A 163 -29.70 -12.32 -19.57
N ASP A 164 -28.42 -12.64 -19.76
CA ASP A 164 -27.77 -13.78 -19.10
C ASP A 164 -27.36 -13.49 -17.65
N ALA A 165 -26.96 -12.25 -17.35
CA ALA A 165 -26.44 -11.82 -16.06
C ALA A 165 -27.03 -10.46 -15.61
N PRO A 166 -28.35 -10.37 -15.39
CA PRO A 166 -29.00 -9.12 -15.02
C PRO A 166 -28.44 -8.54 -13.70
N TRP A 167 -28.08 -9.41 -12.76
CA TRP A 167 -27.51 -9.05 -11.46
C TRP A 167 -26.21 -8.21 -11.57
N ALA A 168 -25.45 -8.33 -12.65
CA ALA A 168 -24.21 -7.59 -12.84
C ALA A 168 -24.44 -6.10 -13.18
N PHE A 169 -25.65 -5.77 -13.64
CA PHE A 169 -26.06 -4.40 -13.94
C PHE A 169 -26.91 -3.79 -12.83
N GLU A 170 -27.16 -4.54 -11.76
CA GLU A 170 -27.85 -4.08 -10.56
C GLU A 170 -26.80 -3.57 -9.54
N GLY A 171 -27.04 -2.41 -8.94
CA GLY A 171 -26.15 -1.83 -7.93
C GLY A 171 -26.28 -0.32 -7.84
N PRO A 172 -25.66 0.31 -6.81
CA PRO A 172 -25.51 1.75 -6.80
C PRO A 172 -24.59 2.16 -7.96
N GLU A 173 -25.12 3.01 -8.84
CA GLU A 173 -24.31 3.81 -9.75
C GLU A 173 -23.38 4.73 -8.95
N ILE A 174 -22.40 5.36 -9.59
CA ILE A 174 -21.48 6.26 -8.89
C ILE A 174 -22.30 7.33 -8.16
N ASP A 175 -22.10 7.41 -6.84
CA ASP A 175 -22.61 8.50 -6.03
C ASP A 175 -21.63 9.66 -6.23
N ASP A 176 -22.09 10.76 -6.82
CA ASP A 176 -21.31 11.97 -7.10
C ASP A 176 -20.68 12.62 -5.83
N THR A 177 -20.87 12.03 -4.64
CA THR A 177 -20.39 12.54 -3.36
C THR A 177 -19.00 12.06 -2.93
N VAL A 178 -18.34 11.19 -3.69
CA VAL A 178 -16.99 10.70 -3.34
C VAL A 178 -15.96 11.13 -4.39
N ASN A 179 -15.55 12.40 -4.29
CA ASN A 179 -14.32 12.97 -4.84
C ASN A 179 -13.54 13.63 -3.71
#